data_AF-A0A2P6RS21-F1
#
_entry.id   AF-A0A2P6RS21-F1
#
_cell.length_a   1.000
_cell.length_b   1.000
_cell.length_c   1.000
_cell.angle_alpha   90.00
_cell.angle_beta   90.00
_cell.angle_gamma   90.00
#
_symmetry.space_group_name_H-M   'P 1'
#
loop_
_entity.id
_entity.type
_entity.pdbx_description
1 polymer ?
#
loop_
_entity_poly.entity_id
_entity_poly.type
_entity_poly.pdbx_seq_one_letter_code
_entity_poly.pdbx_strand_id
1 'polypeptide(L)'
;MEPIFFYSSLSIIVCVFISLKLFGRRRYPNLPPSPSLSLPILGHLHLLKPPIHRTFHRLSQKHGPIISLWFGSRRVVIISSLSAVQECFTKNDIVLANRPPTLLSKHFGYNQTTLVAAPYGDHWRNVRRIGTVEVLSAGRLNSFSEIRKVEVKHLLRKLSRHAEEEEGRFVKVELRSMLFELTFNNIMTMVAGKRYVGNDVANKEEGKEFIEIMDEALSYSGGTNPGEFMPFLKCFGGNGYERKLKKLGRRADLFLQRLIDQHRNKSASESKNTMIDHLLSQQESQPGYYTDEIIKGLILSLLLAGTDTSAVTIEWAMSNLLNHPDALEKARAELDAQLGQERIVDEPDISKLHYLQSIISETLRLYPAAPMLVPHFASDDCIRSEVVG
;
A
#
# COMPACT_ATOMS: atom_id res chain seq x y z
N MET A 1 -53.67 -13.25 12.72
CA MET A 1 -52.20 -13.38 12.57
C MET A 1 -51.80 -13.98 11.22
N GLU A 2 -52.52 -15.00 10.71
CA GLU A 2 -52.20 -15.64 9.41
C GLU A 2 -52.12 -14.73 8.17
N PRO A 3 -52.99 -13.72 7.95
CA PRO A 3 -52.91 -12.90 6.72
C PRO A 3 -51.64 -12.04 6.69
N ILE A 4 -51.13 -11.59 7.84
CA ILE A 4 -49.91 -10.79 7.91
C ILE A 4 -48.68 -11.62 7.54
N PHE A 5 -48.62 -12.88 7.99
CA PHE A 5 -47.56 -13.83 7.58
C PHE A 5 -47.64 -14.16 6.09
N PHE A 6 -48.85 -14.28 5.53
CA PHE A 6 -49.04 -14.52 4.10
C PHE A 6 -48.62 -13.32 3.23
N TYR A 7 -49.03 -12.10 3.56
CA TYR A 7 -48.63 -10.90 2.80
C TYR A 7 -47.15 -10.57 2.95
N SER A 8 -46.55 -10.80 4.13
CA SER A 8 -45.10 -10.62 4.32
C SER A 8 -44.29 -11.65 3.56
N SER A 9 -44.68 -12.94 3.57
CA SER A 9 -44.01 -13.97 2.77
C SER A 9 -44.15 -13.74 1.26
N LEU A 10 -45.33 -13.33 0.78
CA LEU A 10 -45.53 -12.98 -0.63
C LEU A 10 -44.71 -11.75 -1.05
N SER A 11 -44.62 -10.73 -0.19
CA SER A 11 -43.78 -9.55 -0.41
C SER A 11 -42.29 -9.92 -0.46
N ILE A 12 -41.83 -10.83 0.39
CA ILE A 12 -40.45 -11.35 0.36
C ILE A 12 -40.20 -12.11 -0.96
N ILE A 13 -41.12 -12.97 -1.38
CA ILE A 13 -40.99 -13.75 -2.63
C ILE A 13 -40.94 -12.81 -3.85
N VAL A 14 -41.81 -11.80 -3.89
CA VAL A 14 -41.82 -10.79 -4.97
C VAL A 14 -40.54 -9.97 -4.96
N CYS A 15 -40.05 -9.53 -3.79
CA CYS A 15 -38.76 -8.85 -3.66
C CYS A 15 -37.58 -9.74 -4.11
N VAL A 16 -37.59 -11.04 -3.78
CA VAL A 16 -36.60 -12.01 -4.23
C VAL A 16 -36.68 -12.18 -5.74
N PHE A 17 -37.87 -12.30 -6.33
CA PHE A 17 -38.03 -12.47 -7.77
C PHE A 17 -37.63 -11.22 -8.56
N ILE A 18 -38.01 -10.04 -8.06
CA ILE A 18 -37.60 -8.74 -8.63
C ILE A 18 -36.09 -8.57 -8.51
N SER A 19 -35.48 -8.91 -7.37
CA SER A 19 -34.02 -8.86 -7.22
C SER A 19 -33.32 -9.88 -8.13
N LEU A 20 -33.84 -11.09 -8.30
CA LEU A 20 -33.29 -12.07 -9.24
C LEU A 20 -33.38 -11.60 -10.70
N LYS A 21 -34.43 -10.87 -11.09
CA LYS A 21 -34.56 -10.27 -12.43
C LYS A 21 -33.70 -9.02 -12.60
N LEU A 22 -33.71 -8.09 -11.65
CA LEU A 22 -32.97 -6.81 -11.72
C LEU A 22 -31.47 -7.02 -11.56
N PHE A 23 -31.06 -7.94 -10.69
CA PHE A 23 -29.68 -8.38 -10.52
C PHE A 23 -29.37 -9.63 -11.36
N GLY A 24 -30.25 -9.98 -12.31
CA GLY A 24 -30.03 -11.02 -13.30
C GLY A 24 -28.76 -10.72 -14.08
N ARG A 25 -27.72 -11.50 -13.83
CA ARG A 25 -26.39 -11.21 -14.37
C ARG A 25 -26.34 -11.56 -15.84
N ARG A 26 -25.88 -10.61 -16.67
CA ARG A 26 -25.54 -10.88 -18.08
C ARG A 26 -24.60 -12.07 -18.13
N ARG A 27 -25.00 -13.12 -18.85
CA ARG A 27 -24.15 -14.25 -19.17
C ARG A 27 -23.19 -13.78 -20.25
N TYR A 28 -21.93 -13.59 -19.89
CA TYR A 28 -20.88 -13.38 -20.88
C TYR A 28 -20.37 -14.77 -21.28
N PRO A 29 -20.34 -15.10 -22.57
CA PRO A 29 -19.64 -16.30 -23.01
C PRO A 29 -18.16 -16.18 -22.61
N ASN A 30 -17.52 -17.30 -22.28
CA ASN A 30 -16.06 -17.41 -22.04
C ASN A 30 -15.52 -16.71 -20.79
N LEU A 31 -16.31 -16.61 -19.71
CA LEU A 31 -15.77 -16.15 -18.43
C LEU A 31 -14.87 -17.20 -17.76
N PRO A 32 -13.87 -16.77 -16.97
CA PRO A 32 -13.13 -17.67 -16.12
C PRO A 32 -14.07 -18.47 -15.19
N PRO A 33 -13.66 -19.68 -14.79
CA PRO A 33 -14.40 -20.49 -13.82
C PRO A 33 -14.83 -19.69 -12.59
N SER A 34 -16.04 -19.95 -12.11
CA SER A 34 -16.61 -19.28 -10.94
C SER A 34 -17.14 -20.32 -9.96
N PRO A 35 -16.99 -20.11 -8.63
CA PRO A 35 -17.67 -20.95 -7.66
C PRO A 35 -19.18 -21.02 -7.94
N SER A 36 -19.78 -22.20 -7.74
CA SER A 36 -21.17 -22.46 -8.13
C SER A 36 -22.19 -21.65 -7.33
N LEU A 37 -21.92 -21.40 -6.05
CA LEU A 37 -22.83 -20.68 -5.16
C LEU A 37 -22.51 -19.19 -5.14
N SER A 38 -23.27 -18.43 -5.94
CA SER A 38 -23.31 -16.97 -5.85
C SER A 38 -24.66 -16.52 -5.31
N LEU A 39 -24.68 -15.88 -4.15
CA LEU A 39 -25.91 -15.36 -3.55
C LEU A 39 -26.43 -14.13 -4.32
N PRO A 40 -27.76 -13.93 -4.40
CA PRO A 40 -28.34 -12.70 -4.96
C PRO A 40 -27.82 -11.48 -4.20
N ILE A 41 -27.55 -10.38 -4.91
CA ILE A 41 -27.06 -9.10 -4.38
C ILE A 41 -25.63 -9.17 -3.80
N LEU A 42 -25.34 -10.09 -2.88
CA LEU A 42 -24.06 -10.25 -2.18
C LEU A 42 -22.95 -10.84 -3.08
N GLY A 43 -23.33 -11.75 -3.99
CA GLY A 43 -22.40 -12.52 -4.78
C GLY A 43 -21.57 -13.49 -3.93
N HIS A 44 -20.26 -13.44 -4.10
CA HIS A 44 -19.26 -14.31 -3.48
C HIS A 44 -18.63 -13.71 -2.21
N LEU A 45 -19.09 -12.55 -1.74
CA LEU A 45 -18.53 -11.92 -0.53
C LEU A 45 -18.61 -12.81 0.71
N HIS A 46 -19.64 -13.68 0.80
CA HIS A 46 -19.80 -14.67 1.86
C HIS A 46 -18.67 -15.73 1.91
N LEU A 47 -17.91 -15.89 0.82
CA LEU A 47 -16.76 -16.80 0.77
C LEU A 47 -15.50 -16.18 1.38
N LEU A 48 -15.44 -14.86 1.51
CA LEU A 48 -14.23 -14.15 1.93
C LEU A 48 -14.03 -14.28 3.43
N LYS A 49 -13.03 -15.08 3.81
CA LYS A 49 -12.55 -15.18 5.20
C LYS A 49 -11.15 -14.58 5.30
N PRO A 50 -10.86 -13.74 6.32
CA PRO A 50 -9.50 -13.33 6.61
C PRO A 50 -8.60 -14.54 6.97
N PRO A 51 -7.32 -14.53 6.59
CA PRO A 51 -6.69 -13.59 5.66
C PRO A 51 -7.12 -13.87 4.20
N ILE A 52 -7.53 -12.82 3.48
CA ILE A 52 -8.22 -12.91 2.19
C ILE A 52 -7.38 -13.62 1.13
N HIS A 53 -6.07 -13.34 1.06
CA HIS A 53 -5.16 -13.98 0.09
C HIS A 53 -5.13 -15.52 0.22
N ARG A 54 -5.27 -16.07 1.43
CA ARG A 54 -5.34 -17.53 1.64
C ARG A 54 -6.68 -18.10 1.17
N THR A 55 -7.75 -17.35 1.35
CA THR A 55 -9.07 -17.74 0.80
C THR A 55 -9.02 -17.77 -0.73
N PHE A 56 -8.43 -16.76 -1.36
CA PHE A 56 -8.23 -16.74 -2.82
C PHE A 56 -7.36 -17.90 -3.30
N HIS A 57 -6.27 -18.20 -2.59
CA HIS A 57 -5.43 -19.36 -2.92
C HIS A 57 -6.22 -20.69 -2.84
N ARG A 58 -7.01 -20.91 -1.79
CA ARG A 58 -7.85 -22.12 -1.68
C ARG A 58 -8.88 -22.21 -2.81
N LEU A 59 -9.48 -21.08 -3.20
CA LEU A 59 -10.41 -21.04 -4.32
C LEU A 59 -9.71 -21.35 -5.65
N SER A 60 -8.49 -20.85 -5.86
CA SER A 60 -7.75 -21.15 -7.10
C SER A 60 -7.28 -22.60 -7.16
N GLN A 61 -6.94 -23.23 -6.03
CA GLN A 61 -6.67 -24.67 -5.98
C GLN A 61 -7.90 -25.52 -6.40
N LYS A 62 -9.12 -25.04 -6.11
CA LYS A 62 -10.36 -25.78 -6.42
C LYS A 62 -10.91 -25.50 -7.83
N HIS A 63 -10.80 -24.26 -8.30
CA HIS A 63 -11.47 -23.78 -9.51
C HIS A 63 -10.51 -23.44 -10.65
N GLY A 64 -9.20 -23.56 -10.42
CA GLY A 64 -8.15 -23.27 -11.39
C GLY A 64 -7.44 -21.93 -11.14
N PRO A 65 -6.37 -21.65 -11.89
CA PRO A 65 -5.47 -20.52 -11.64
C PRO A 65 -6.07 -19.14 -11.97
N ILE A 66 -7.18 -19.08 -12.71
CA ILE A 66 -7.89 -17.85 -13.03
C ILE A 66 -9.36 -18.07 -12.66
N ILE A 67 -9.87 -17.30 -11.71
CA ILE A 67 -11.25 -17.44 -11.23
C ILE A 67 -11.97 -16.11 -11.27
N SER A 68 -13.27 -16.16 -11.58
CA SER A 68 -14.15 -15.00 -11.53
C SER A 68 -15.00 -15.04 -10.27
N LEU A 69 -14.96 -13.96 -9.50
CA LEU A 69 -15.79 -13.71 -8.33
C LEU A 69 -16.68 -12.49 -8.55
N TRP A 70 -17.66 -12.35 -7.67
CA TRP A 70 -18.63 -11.25 -7.70
C TRP A 70 -18.68 -10.64 -6.33
N PHE A 71 -18.18 -9.42 -6.19
CA PHE A 71 -18.28 -8.66 -4.97
C PHE A 71 -19.44 -7.69 -5.12
N GLY A 72 -20.59 -8.08 -4.58
CA GLY A 72 -21.82 -7.36 -4.80
C GLY A 72 -22.15 -7.22 -6.29
N SER A 73 -22.13 -5.98 -6.78
CA SER A 73 -22.31 -5.63 -8.19
C SER A 73 -21.03 -5.59 -9.02
N ARG A 74 -19.84 -5.72 -8.41
CA ARG A 74 -18.54 -5.67 -9.11
C ARG A 74 -18.04 -7.08 -9.40
N ARG A 75 -17.55 -7.33 -10.61
CA ARG A 75 -16.83 -8.56 -10.95
C ARG A 75 -15.36 -8.39 -10.57
N VAL A 76 -14.77 -9.42 -9.98
CA VAL A 76 -13.35 -9.46 -9.61
C VAL A 76 -12.75 -10.73 -10.18
N VAL A 77 -11.65 -10.60 -10.91
CA VAL A 77 -10.90 -11.75 -11.42
C VAL A 77 -9.66 -11.93 -10.55
N ILE A 78 -9.45 -13.15 -10.07
CA ILE A 78 -8.26 -13.51 -9.29
C ILE A 78 -7.35 -14.33 -10.19
N ILE A 79 -6.09 -13.94 -10.23
CA ILE A 79 -5.04 -14.58 -11.02
C ILE A 79 -4.02 -15.18 -10.04
N SER A 80 -3.71 -16.47 -10.20
CA SER A 80 -2.86 -17.24 -9.30
C SER A 80 -1.85 -18.14 -10.04
N SER A 81 -1.48 -17.77 -11.27
CA SER A 81 -0.42 -18.46 -12.03
C SER A 81 0.55 -17.48 -12.67
N LEU A 82 1.83 -17.85 -12.71
CA LEU A 82 2.88 -17.03 -13.30
C LEU A 82 2.62 -16.72 -14.78
N SER A 83 2.24 -17.73 -15.57
CA SER A 83 1.98 -17.57 -17.01
C SER A 83 0.83 -16.59 -17.29
N ALA A 84 -0.25 -16.64 -16.52
CA ALA A 84 -1.36 -15.69 -16.65
C ALA A 84 -0.97 -14.27 -16.23
N VAL A 85 -0.19 -14.13 -15.14
CA VAL A 85 0.33 -12.83 -14.69
C VAL A 85 1.24 -12.22 -15.77
N GLN A 86 2.14 -13.02 -16.35
CA GLN A 86 3.00 -12.58 -17.45
C GLN A 86 2.17 -12.08 -18.63
N GLU A 87 1.14 -12.82 -19.05
CA GLU A 87 0.26 -12.38 -20.14
C GLU A 87 -0.46 -11.06 -19.81
N CYS A 88 -0.96 -10.91 -18.58
CA CYS A 88 -1.62 -9.69 -18.13
C CYS A 88 -0.69 -8.47 -18.15
N PHE A 89 0.57 -8.63 -17.74
CA PHE A 89 1.53 -7.53 -17.61
C PHE A 89 2.53 -7.42 -18.75
N THR A 90 2.28 -8.11 -19.87
CA THR A 90 3.05 -7.95 -21.12
C THR A 90 2.14 -7.67 -22.30
N LYS A 91 1.20 -8.57 -22.62
CA LYS A 91 0.32 -8.42 -23.78
C LYS A 91 -0.85 -7.46 -23.53
N ASN A 92 -1.37 -7.46 -22.30
CA ASN A 92 -2.55 -6.68 -21.90
C ASN A 92 -2.20 -5.59 -20.87
N ASP A 93 -0.93 -5.19 -20.80
CA ASP A 93 -0.39 -4.34 -19.75
C ASP A 93 -1.12 -2.98 -19.68
N ILE A 94 -1.37 -2.33 -20.81
CA ILE A 94 -2.09 -1.05 -20.92
C ILE A 94 -3.56 -1.20 -20.54
N VAL A 95 -4.24 -2.23 -21.06
CA VAL A 95 -5.67 -2.46 -20.80
C VAL A 95 -5.91 -2.69 -19.31
N LEU A 96 -5.00 -3.41 -18.66
CA LEU A 96 -5.07 -3.71 -17.23
C LEU A 96 -4.36 -2.68 -16.35
N ALA A 97 -3.81 -1.60 -16.90
CA ALA A 97 -3.04 -0.63 -16.13
C ALA A 97 -3.89 0.27 -15.22
N ASN A 98 -5.21 0.33 -15.40
CA ASN A 98 -6.08 1.20 -14.60
C ASN A 98 -6.22 0.72 -13.15
N ARG A 99 -6.81 1.58 -12.32
CA ARG A 99 -7.12 1.31 -10.91
C ARG A 99 -8.63 1.40 -10.69
N PRO A 100 -9.21 0.54 -9.84
CA PRO A 100 -10.63 0.58 -9.59
C PRO A 100 -11.01 1.85 -8.84
N PRO A 101 -12.10 2.53 -9.23
CA PRO A 101 -12.52 3.72 -8.52
C PRO A 101 -13.06 3.38 -7.13
N THR A 102 -12.48 4.02 -6.11
CA THR A 102 -12.86 3.91 -4.70
C THR A 102 -13.19 5.28 -4.10
N LEU A 103 -14.00 5.31 -3.05
CA LEU A 103 -14.28 6.55 -2.33
C LEU A 103 -13.02 7.11 -1.63
N LEU A 104 -12.11 6.23 -1.21
CA LEU A 104 -10.83 6.64 -0.63
C LEU A 104 -9.99 7.39 -1.68
N SER A 105 -9.79 6.80 -2.86
CA SER A 105 -9.08 7.48 -3.96
C SER A 105 -9.75 8.78 -4.40
N LYS A 106 -11.09 8.88 -4.28
CA LYS A 106 -11.82 10.09 -4.62
C LYS A 106 -11.57 11.25 -3.64
N HIS A 107 -11.69 10.99 -2.35
CA HIS A 107 -11.67 12.06 -1.33
C HIS A 107 -10.29 12.30 -0.72
N PHE A 108 -9.46 11.27 -0.64
CA PHE A 108 -8.12 11.32 -0.05
C PHE A 108 -7.03 11.31 -1.14
N GLY A 109 -7.26 10.59 -2.25
CA GLY A 109 -6.37 10.56 -3.41
C GLY A 109 -6.68 11.61 -4.48
N TYR A 110 -7.22 12.77 -4.09
CA TYR A 110 -7.47 13.91 -4.97
C TYR A 110 -8.22 13.56 -6.27
N ASN A 111 -9.38 12.91 -6.15
CA ASN A 111 -10.16 12.47 -7.30
C ASN A 111 -9.40 11.54 -8.27
N GLN A 112 -8.59 10.62 -7.72
CA GLN A 112 -7.77 9.65 -8.48
C GLN A 112 -6.65 10.28 -9.31
N THR A 113 -5.98 11.30 -8.77
CA THR A 113 -4.81 11.91 -9.45
C THR A 113 -3.47 11.44 -8.86
N THR A 114 -3.46 10.70 -7.76
CA THR A 114 -2.22 10.20 -7.14
C THR A 114 -1.57 9.05 -7.91
N LEU A 115 -0.26 8.86 -7.72
CA LEU A 115 0.53 7.83 -8.39
C LEU A 115 -0.04 6.40 -8.23
N VAL A 116 -0.61 6.11 -7.06
CA VAL A 116 -1.12 4.77 -6.71
C VAL A 116 -2.54 4.52 -7.28
N ALA A 117 -3.32 5.58 -7.49
CA ALA A 117 -4.75 5.49 -7.77
C ALA A 117 -5.17 5.98 -9.16
N ALA A 118 -4.33 6.74 -9.86
CA ALA A 118 -4.71 7.30 -11.15
C ALA A 118 -4.89 6.21 -12.22
N PRO A 119 -5.90 6.34 -13.10
CA PRO A 119 -6.00 5.50 -14.28
C PRO A 119 -4.83 5.78 -15.22
N TYR A 120 -4.46 4.77 -15.99
CA TYR A 120 -3.43 4.89 -17.00
C TYR A 120 -3.84 5.92 -18.06
N GLY A 121 -2.91 6.79 -18.41
CA GLY A 121 -3.12 7.93 -19.30
C GLY A 121 -2.04 8.97 -19.09
N ASP A 122 -2.16 10.11 -19.77
CA ASP A 122 -1.10 11.13 -19.80
C ASP A 122 -0.80 11.71 -18.41
N HIS A 123 -1.84 11.92 -17.59
CA HIS A 123 -1.67 12.34 -16.20
C HIS A 123 -0.83 11.34 -15.40
N TRP A 124 -1.19 10.05 -15.42
CA TRP A 124 -0.45 9.01 -14.71
C TRP A 124 0.98 8.90 -15.22
N ARG A 125 1.20 8.97 -16.54
CA ARG A 125 2.55 8.95 -17.14
C ARG A 125 3.39 10.12 -16.64
N ASN A 126 2.82 11.32 -16.56
CA ASN A 126 3.52 12.48 -16.05
C ASN A 126 3.86 12.33 -14.56
N VAL A 127 2.90 11.96 -13.70
CA VAL A 127 3.15 11.75 -12.27
C VAL A 127 4.17 10.62 -12.04
N ARG A 128 4.10 9.54 -12.84
CA ARG A 128 5.07 8.43 -12.81
C ARG A 128 6.46 8.89 -13.22
N ARG A 129 6.57 9.72 -14.27
CA ARG A 129 7.84 10.33 -14.70
C ARG A 129 8.43 11.19 -13.59
N ILE A 130 7.65 12.09 -13.00
CA ILE A 130 8.10 12.97 -11.91
C ILE A 130 8.57 12.13 -10.72
N GLY A 131 7.77 11.17 -10.25
CA GLY A 131 8.15 10.31 -9.14
C GLY A 131 9.42 9.49 -9.43
N THR A 132 9.64 9.06 -10.67
CA THR A 132 10.82 8.28 -11.04
C THR A 132 12.08 9.15 -11.15
N VAL A 133 11.98 10.30 -11.82
CA VAL A 133 13.14 11.14 -12.13
C VAL A 133 13.50 12.06 -10.96
N GLU A 134 12.52 12.76 -10.41
CA GLU A 134 12.74 13.84 -9.44
C GLU A 134 12.85 13.33 -8.00
N VAL A 135 12.27 12.15 -7.72
CA VAL A 135 12.12 11.63 -6.35
C VAL A 135 12.91 10.34 -6.14
N LEU A 136 12.71 9.34 -6.99
CA LEU A 136 13.22 7.97 -6.79
C LEU A 136 14.43 7.62 -7.67
N SER A 137 15.05 8.61 -8.33
CA SER A 137 16.24 8.36 -9.13
C SER A 137 17.43 8.02 -8.25
N ALA A 138 18.39 7.23 -8.78
CA ALA A 138 19.58 6.84 -8.03
C ALA A 138 20.36 8.05 -7.49
N GLY A 139 20.51 9.11 -8.30
CA GLY A 139 21.14 10.35 -7.86
C GLY A 139 20.40 11.01 -6.69
N ARG A 140 19.07 11.07 -6.74
CA ARG A 140 18.26 11.63 -5.65
C ARG A 140 18.34 10.77 -4.39
N LEU A 141 18.20 9.45 -4.51
CA LEU A 141 18.32 8.54 -3.38
C LEU A 141 19.71 8.58 -2.73
N ASN A 142 20.77 8.69 -3.51
CA ASN A 142 22.14 8.83 -3.01
C ASN A 142 22.34 10.15 -2.25
N SER A 143 21.72 11.24 -2.70
CA SER A 143 21.74 12.53 -1.99
C SER A 143 21.11 12.47 -0.59
N PHE A 144 20.33 11.43 -0.31
CA PHE A 144 19.69 11.15 0.98
C PHE A 144 20.32 10.01 1.78
N SER A 145 21.45 9.45 1.32
CA SER A 145 22.14 8.34 2.02
C SER A 145 22.47 8.67 3.48
N GLU A 146 22.97 9.87 3.75
CA GLU A 146 23.28 10.31 5.12
C GLU A 146 22.04 10.36 6.02
N ILE A 147 20.87 10.74 5.49
CA ILE A 147 19.61 10.71 6.27
C ILE A 147 19.30 9.28 6.72
N ARG A 148 19.39 8.31 5.81
CA ARG A 148 19.13 6.90 6.10
C ARG A 148 20.12 6.35 7.12
N LYS A 149 21.41 6.67 6.95
CA LYS A 149 22.48 6.31 7.88
C LYS A 149 22.23 6.87 9.28
N VAL A 150 21.80 8.12 9.37
CA VAL A 150 21.45 8.76 10.64
C VAL A 150 20.26 8.08 11.30
N GLU A 151 19.18 7.77 10.59
CA GLU A 151 18.01 7.07 11.19
C GLU A 151 18.35 5.65 11.65
N VAL A 152 19.18 4.90 10.90
CA VAL A 152 19.69 3.60 11.34
C VAL A 152 20.51 3.75 12.63
N LYS A 153 21.39 4.75 12.72
CA LYS A 153 22.16 5.03 13.96
C LYS A 153 21.24 5.37 15.14
N HIS A 154 20.13 6.07 14.93
CA HIS A 154 19.17 6.33 15.99
C HIS A 154 18.54 5.03 16.52
N LEU A 155 18.16 4.11 15.63
CA LEU A 155 17.66 2.80 16.02
C LEU A 155 18.71 2.02 16.83
N LEU A 156 19.95 1.96 16.35
CA LEU A 156 21.05 1.25 17.03
C LEU A 156 21.34 1.84 18.42
N ARG A 157 21.37 3.17 18.55
CA ARG A 157 21.53 3.84 19.85
C ARG A 157 20.36 3.57 20.80
N LYS A 158 19.14 3.46 20.27
CA LYS A 158 17.96 3.10 21.06
C LYS A 158 18.10 1.68 21.59
N LEU A 159 18.52 0.73 20.75
CA LEU A 159 18.78 -0.66 21.16
C LEU A 159 19.92 -0.77 22.18
N SER A 160 21.03 -0.05 21.99
CA SER A 160 22.16 -0.03 22.94
C SER A 160 21.73 0.45 24.33
N ARG A 161 20.97 1.56 24.39
CA ARG A 161 20.45 2.09 25.66
C ARG A 161 19.58 1.08 26.41
N HIS A 162 18.70 0.37 25.70
CA HIS A 162 17.88 -0.68 26.33
C HIS A 162 18.75 -1.81 26.87
N ALA A 163 19.84 -2.17 26.17
CA ALA A 163 20.77 -3.21 26.63
C ALA A 163 21.59 -2.78 27.86
N GLU A 164 21.92 -1.50 27.99
CA GLU A 164 22.66 -0.93 29.12
C GLU A 164 21.80 -0.79 30.40
N GLU A 165 20.48 -0.64 30.27
CA GLU A 165 19.56 -0.47 31.40
C GLU A 165 19.42 -1.72 32.29
N GLU A 166 19.70 -2.92 31.78
CA GLU A 166 19.71 -4.16 32.59
C GLU A 166 21.04 -4.92 32.45
N GLU A 167 22.07 -4.45 33.17
CA GLU A 167 23.41 -5.01 33.17
C GLU A 167 23.40 -6.54 33.41
N GLY A 168 23.81 -7.30 32.39
CA GLY A 168 23.96 -8.76 32.44
C GLY A 168 22.67 -9.59 32.20
N ARG A 169 21.55 -8.98 31.78
CA ARG A 169 20.32 -9.72 31.44
C ARG A 169 19.88 -9.53 29.99
N PHE A 170 19.19 -10.54 29.44
CA PHE A 170 18.56 -10.44 28.13
C PHE A 170 17.36 -9.48 28.21
N VAL A 171 17.49 -8.32 27.57
CA VAL A 171 16.42 -7.33 27.46
C VAL A 171 15.50 -7.65 26.30
N LYS A 172 14.19 -7.70 26.57
CA LYS A 172 13.18 -7.88 25.54
C LYS A 172 12.86 -6.54 24.89
N VAL A 173 12.95 -6.47 23.56
CA VAL A 173 12.61 -5.29 22.78
C VAL A 173 11.46 -5.58 21.82
N GLU A 174 10.57 -4.60 21.66
CA GLU A 174 9.45 -4.67 20.72
C GLU A 174 9.91 -4.05 19.38
N LEU A 175 10.21 -4.90 18.39
CA LEU A 175 10.80 -4.46 17.13
C LEU A 175 9.81 -3.76 16.20
N ARG A 176 8.51 -4.09 16.21
CA ARG A 176 7.55 -3.55 15.24
C ARG A 176 7.45 -2.03 15.33
N SER A 177 7.28 -1.49 16.53
CA SER A 177 7.22 -0.06 16.78
C SER A 177 8.54 0.64 16.41
N MET A 178 9.67 0.02 16.74
CA MET A 178 11.00 0.56 16.43
C MET A 178 11.29 0.59 14.91
N LEU A 179 10.85 -0.44 14.18
CA LEU A 179 11.00 -0.53 12.73
C LEU A 179 10.05 0.43 12.01
N PHE A 180 8.81 0.58 12.49
CA PHE A 180 7.90 1.61 12.01
C PHE A 180 8.48 3.01 12.21
N GLU A 181 9.01 3.31 13.40
CA GLU A 181 9.69 4.59 13.70
C GLU A 181 10.84 4.83 12.71
N LEU A 182 11.69 3.81 12.45
CA LEU A 182 12.79 3.89 11.50
C LEU A 182 12.30 4.25 10.09
N THR A 183 11.37 3.48 9.54
CA THR A 183 10.92 3.66 8.15
C THR A 183 10.14 4.95 7.96
N PHE A 184 9.30 5.30 8.95
CA PHE A 184 8.52 6.52 8.93
C PHE A 184 9.42 7.76 8.93
N ASN A 185 10.34 7.83 9.90
CA ASN A 185 11.25 8.98 10.01
C ASN A 185 12.20 9.07 8.82
N ASN A 186 12.67 7.93 8.29
CA ASN A 186 13.48 7.92 7.08
C ASN A 186 12.77 8.63 5.92
N ILE A 187 11.52 8.25 5.61
CA ILE A 187 10.77 8.88 4.52
C ILE A 187 10.43 10.33 4.85
N MET A 188 9.95 10.63 6.06
CA MET A 188 9.59 12.01 6.44
C MET A 188 10.79 12.96 6.41
N THR A 189 11.98 12.52 6.85
CA THR A 189 13.18 13.34 6.82
C THR A 189 13.66 13.55 5.37
N MET A 190 13.56 12.55 4.49
CA MET A 190 13.85 12.75 3.06
C MET A 190 12.84 13.69 2.38
N VAL A 191 11.55 13.53 2.69
CA VAL A 191 10.46 14.26 2.03
C VAL A 191 10.40 15.71 2.50
N ALA A 192 10.39 15.93 3.82
CA ALA A 192 10.14 17.23 4.43
C ALA A 192 11.27 17.72 5.35
N GLY A 193 12.34 16.95 5.54
CA GLY A 193 13.42 17.33 6.46
C GLY A 193 12.99 17.31 7.92
N LYS A 194 11.92 16.58 8.25
CA LYS A 194 11.34 16.53 9.59
C LYS A 194 11.33 15.11 10.13
N ARG A 195 11.63 15.00 11.43
CA ARG A 195 11.49 13.78 12.23
C ARG A 195 10.31 13.97 13.19
N TYR A 196 9.40 13.00 13.25
CA TYR A 196 8.15 13.14 14.02
C TYR A 196 7.99 12.08 15.12
N VAL A 197 8.67 10.94 15.01
CA VAL A 197 8.57 9.85 15.97
C VAL A 197 9.88 9.71 16.73
N GLY A 198 9.80 9.54 18.06
CA GLY A 198 10.95 9.36 18.94
C GLY A 198 10.92 10.26 20.17
N ASN A 199 11.73 9.93 21.17
CA ASN A 199 11.73 10.64 22.46
C ASN A 199 12.21 12.10 22.33
N ASP A 200 13.14 12.36 21.42
CA ASP A 200 13.86 13.64 21.26
C ASP A 200 13.26 14.56 20.18
N VAL A 201 11.98 14.37 19.83
CA VAL A 201 11.30 15.15 18.79
C VAL A 201 10.59 16.36 19.38
N ALA A 202 10.77 17.53 18.76
CA ALA A 202 10.17 18.80 19.20
C ALA A 202 8.66 18.93 18.90
N ASN A 203 8.19 18.42 17.77
CA ASN A 203 6.79 18.57 17.31
C ASN A 203 6.03 17.24 17.31
N LYS A 204 5.83 16.65 18.50
CA LYS A 204 5.18 15.33 18.63
C LYS A 204 3.71 15.34 18.21
N GLU A 205 3.01 16.46 18.39
CA GLU A 205 1.59 16.61 18.04
C GLU A 205 1.37 16.58 16.53
N GLU A 206 2.20 17.30 15.76
CA GLU A 206 2.17 17.30 14.30
C GLU A 206 2.44 15.89 13.75
N GLY A 207 3.42 15.20 14.33
CA GLY A 207 3.73 13.81 14.02
C GLY A 207 2.57 12.84 14.27
N LYS A 208 1.97 12.96 15.46
CA LYS A 208 0.82 12.14 15.86
C LYS A 208 -0.38 12.35 14.94
N GLU A 209 -0.69 13.60 14.60
CA GLU A 209 -1.76 13.92 13.64
C GLU A 209 -1.52 13.22 12.30
N PHE A 210 -0.30 13.25 11.80
CA PHE A 210 0.02 12.62 10.51
C PHE A 210 -0.09 11.09 10.54
N ILE A 211 0.42 10.45 11.60
CA ILE A 211 0.32 8.99 11.78
C ILE A 211 -1.15 8.58 11.84
N GLU A 212 -1.98 9.29 12.59
CA GLU A 212 -3.42 9.03 12.66
C GLU A 212 -4.11 9.14 11.29
N ILE A 213 -3.69 10.10 10.44
CA ILE A 213 -4.20 10.23 9.08
C ILE A 213 -3.79 9.02 8.23
N MET A 214 -2.53 8.58 8.30
CA MET A 214 -2.02 7.43 7.54
C MET A 214 -2.66 6.11 7.98
N ASP A 215 -2.75 5.86 9.28
CA ASP A 215 -3.39 4.68 9.85
C ASP A 215 -4.88 4.60 9.46
N GLU A 216 -5.58 5.73 9.56
CA GLU A 216 -6.99 5.80 9.15
C GLU A 216 -7.12 5.51 7.64
N ALA A 217 -6.24 6.06 6.79
CA ALA A 217 -6.25 5.79 5.35
C ALA A 217 -5.97 4.31 5.02
N LEU A 218 -5.00 3.68 5.70
CA LEU A 218 -4.67 2.26 5.54
C LEU A 218 -5.83 1.37 5.98
N SER A 219 -6.55 1.71 7.05
CA SER A 219 -7.72 0.96 7.51
C SER A 219 -8.88 0.92 6.50
N TYR A 220 -9.00 1.97 5.67
CA TYR A 220 -9.98 2.05 4.58
C TYR A 220 -9.46 1.50 3.25
N SER A 221 -8.16 1.18 3.16
CA SER A 221 -7.56 0.59 1.97
C SER A 221 -7.99 -0.87 1.79
N GLY A 222 -7.82 -1.43 0.59
CA GLY A 222 -8.09 -2.86 0.34
C GLY A 222 -9.57 -3.27 0.21
N GLY A 223 -10.51 -2.32 0.13
CA GLY A 223 -11.93 -2.62 -0.09
C GLY A 223 -12.62 -3.20 1.15
N THR A 224 -12.23 -2.76 2.34
CA THR A 224 -12.78 -3.22 3.63
C THR A 224 -14.25 -2.84 3.84
N ASN A 225 -14.81 -1.93 3.02
CA ASN A 225 -16.21 -1.53 3.10
C ASN A 225 -17.10 -2.25 2.06
N PRO A 226 -18.03 -3.14 2.50
CA PRO A 226 -19.02 -3.77 1.63
C PRO A 226 -19.89 -2.78 0.83
N GLY A 227 -20.08 -1.55 1.35
CA GLY A 227 -20.83 -0.49 0.68
C GLY A 227 -20.24 0.00 -0.64
N GLU A 228 -18.95 -0.25 -0.90
CA GLU A 228 -18.34 0.06 -2.22
C GLU A 228 -18.75 -0.94 -3.30
N PHE A 229 -19.12 -2.15 -2.90
CA PHE A 229 -19.56 -3.24 -3.75
C PHE A 229 -21.09 -3.32 -3.88
N MET A 230 -21.82 -2.65 -2.99
CA MET A 230 -23.28 -2.74 -2.87
C MET A 230 -23.94 -1.36 -2.91
N PRO A 231 -24.20 -0.81 -4.11
CA PRO A 231 -24.75 0.53 -4.27
C PRO A 231 -26.07 0.78 -3.53
N PHE A 232 -26.93 -0.25 -3.37
CA PHE A 232 -28.22 -0.12 -2.68
C PHE A 232 -28.07 0.21 -1.19
N LEU A 233 -26.94 -0.14 -0.54
CA LEU A 233 -26.69 0.23 0.86
C LEU A 233 -26.59 1.76 1.07
N LYS A 234 -26.33 2.52 0.00
CA LYS A 234 -26.36 3.99 0.05
C LYS A 234 -27.75 4.53 0.36
N CYS A 235 -28.81 3.84 -0.09
CA CYS A 235 -30.21 4.27 0.11
C CYS A 235 -30.67 4.17 1.57
N PHE A 236 -30.05 3.33 2.39
CA PHE A 236 -30.42 3.09 3.80
C PHE A 236 -29.58 3.93 4.79
N GLY A 237 -29.14 5.12 4.40
CA GLY A 237 -28.33 5.99 5.26
C GLY A 237 -26.82 5.70 5.25
N GLY A 238 -26.33 4.98 4.23
CA GLY A 238 -24.91 4.58 4.07
C GLY A 238 -23.89 5.71 3.88
N ASN A 239 -24.28 6.98 4.01
CA ASN A 239 -23.40 8.14 3.83
C ASN A 239 -22.39 8.35 4.97
N GLY A 240 -22.48 7.58 6.07
CA GLY A 240 -21.52 7.63 7.17
C GLY A 240 -20.07 7.38 6.73
N TYR A 241 -19.85 6.34 5.92
CA TYR A 241 -18.52 5.99 5.41
C TYR A 241 -17.92 7.09 4.53
N GLU A 242 -18.69 7.59 3.56
CA GLU A 242 -18.22 8.67 2.69
C GLU A 242 -17.93 9.96 3.48
N ARG A 243 -18.73 10.28 4.51
CA ARG A 243 -18.46 11.41 5.39
C ARG A 243 -17.13 11.27 6.13
N LYS A 244 -16.80 10.07 6.63
CA LYS A 244 -15.50 9.80 7.27
C LYS A 244 -14.35 10.01 6.29
N LEU A 245 -14.47 9.48 5.07
CA LEU A 245 -13.45 9.67 4.02
C LEU A 245 -13.27 11.13 3.59
N LYS A 246 -14.37 11.90 3.50
CA LYS A 246 -14.30 13.35 3.26
C LYS A 246 -13.57 14.08 4.39
N LYS A 247 -13.85 13.71 5.64
CA LYS A 247 -13.16 14.29 6.81
C LYS A 247 -11.67 13.95 6.78
N LEU A 248 -11.33 12.70 6.49
CA LEU A 248 -9.95 12.23 6.35
C LEU A 248 -9.22 13.00 5.24
N GLY A 249 -9.81 13.09 4.04
CA GLY A 249 -9.25 13.82 2.91
C GLY A 249 -8.97 15.29 3.23
N ARG A 250 -9.90 15.99 3.90
CA ARG A 250 -9.71 17.37 4.33
C ARG A 250 -8.57 17.51 5.35
N ARG A 251 -8.47 16.62 6.33
CA ARG A 251 -7.37 16.62 7.33
C ARG A 251 -6.03 16.43 6.64
N ALA A 252 -5.93 15.44 5.76
CA ALA A 252 -4.71 15.17 4.98
C ALA A 252 -4.32 16.38 4.11
N ASP A 253 -5.28 16.98 3.42
CA ASP A 253 -5.02 18.13 2.55
C ASP A 253 -4.52 19.36 3.33
N LEU A 254 -5.13 19.67 4.48
CA LEU A 254 -4.68 20.74 5.35
C LEU A 254 -3.29 20.47 5.90
N PHE A 255 -3.02 19.25 6.34
CA PHE A 255 -1.70 18.86 6.83
C PHE A 255 -0.63 19.05 5.75
N LEU A 256 -0.86 18.50 4.55
CA LEU A 256 0.10 18.56 3.45
C LEU A 256 0.26 19.98 2.90
N GLN A 257 -0.80 20.81 2.90
CA GLN A 257 -0.68 22.22 2.54
C GLN A 257 0.22 22.97 3.53
N ARG A 258 0.00 22.80 4.85
CA ARG A 258 0.88 23.42 5.87
C ARG A 258 2.33 23.04 5.66
N LEU A 259 2.59 21.77 5.32
CA LEU A 259 3.93 21.28 5.02
C LEU A 259 4.53 21.99 3.81
N ILE A 260 3.79 22.07 2.69
CA ILE A 260 4.23 22.80 1.48
C ILE A 260 4.50 24.28 1.79
N ASP A 261 3.61 24.94 2.52
CA ASP A 261 3.72 26.37 2.82
C ASP A 261 4.93 26.67 3.72
N GLN A 262 5.23 25.78 4.68
CA GLN A 262 6.46 25.88 5.48
C GLN A 262 7.71 25.84 4.59
N HIS A 263 7.73 24.96 3.58
CA HIS A 263 8.84 24.86 2.64
C HIS A 263 8.97 26.09 1.72
N ARG A 264 7.85 26.67 1.29
CA ARG A 264 7.85 27.93 0.52
C ARG A 264 8.39 29.11 1.31
N ASN A 265 8.07 29.15 2.61
CA ASN A 265 8.44 30.25 3.50
C ASN A 265 9.83 30.09 4.14
N LYS A 266 10.60 29.06 3.77
CA LYS A 266 11.97 28.88 4.26
C LYS A 266 12.85 30.07 3.89
N SER A 267 13.63 30.55 4.85
CA SER A 267 14.63 31.59 4.62
C SER A 267 15.75 31.11 3.68
N ALA A 268 16.45 32.03 3.03
CA ALA A 268 17.58 31.70 2.14
C ALA A 268 18.74 30.98 2.86
N SER A 269 18.81 31.12 4.20
CA SER A 269 19.77 30.43 5.06
C SER A 269 19.42 28.97 5.39
N GLU A 270 18.19 28.55 5.13
CA GLU A 270 17.74 27.18 5.44
C GLU A 270 18.08 26.20 4.32
N SER A 271 18.44 24.97 4.70
CA SER A 271 18.76 23.91 3.74
C SER A 271 17.55 23.56 2.87
N LYS A 272 17.75 23.63 1.55
CA LYS A 272 16.78 23.29 0.49
C LYS A 272 17.08 21.94 -0.16
N ASN A 273 17.30 20.89 0.64
CA ASN A 273 17.65 19.57 0.10
C ASN A 273 16.50 18.54 0.17
N THR A 274 15.29 18.89 0.62
CA THR A 274 14.22 17.89 0.75
C THR A 274 13.52 17.60 -0.59
N MET A 275 12.75 16.52 -0.67
CA MET A 275 11.97 16.23 -1.88
C MET A 275 10.94 17.33 -2.15
N ILE A 276 10.33 17.92 -1.12
CA ILE A 276 9.42 19.06 -1.27
C ILE A 276 10.16 20.27 -1.84
N ASP A 277 11.33 20.61 -1.31
CA ASP A 277 12.14 21.73 -1.82
C ASP A 277 12.45 21.56 -3.32
N HIS A 278 12.83 20.34 -3.71
CA HIS A 278 13.12 20.01 -5.11
C HIS A 278 11.88 20.13 -6.00
N LEU A 279 10.75 19.56 -5.60
CA LEU A 279 9.51 19.64 -6.40
C LEU A 279 8.97 21.08 -6.51
N LEU A 280 9.14 21.90 -5.45
CA LEU A 280 8.81 23.32 -5.50
C LEU A 280 9.72 24.09 -6.45
N SER A 281 11.02 23.77 -6.50
CA SER A 281 11.93 24.37 -7.50
C SER A 281 11.51 24.03 -8.94
N GLN A 282 11.02 22.81 -9.17
CA GLN A 282 10.48 22.43 -10.49
C GLN A 282 9.17 23.17 -10.80
N GLN A 283 8.32 23.40 -9.80
CA GLN A 283 7.09 24.18 -9.91
C GLN A 283 7.31 25.61 -10.41
N GLU A 284 8.41 26.26 -10.02
CA GLU A 284 8.76 27.61 -10.52
C GLU A 284 8.94 27.65 -12.04
N SER A 285 9.55 26.60 -12.61
CA SER A 285 9.79 26.50 -14.06
C SER A 285 8.62 25.89 -14.85
N GLN A 286 7.86 25.00 -14.24
CA GLN A 286 6.84 24.16 -14.89
C GLN A 286 5.58 24.04 -14.03
N PRO A 287 4.89 25.15 -13.72
CA PRO A 287 3.82 25.17 -12.71
C PRO A 287 2.64 24.24 -13.03
N GLY A 288 2.35 24.01 -14.31
CA GLY A 288 1.29 23.10 -14.75
C GLY A 288 1.56 21.61 -14.48
N TYR A 289 2.84 21.20 -14.40
CA TYR A 289 3.23 19.81 -14.17
C TYR A 289 3.48 19.48 -12.69
N TYR A 290 3.69 20.50 -11.86
CA TYR A 290 4.02 20.38 -10.45
C TYR A 290 3.02 21.17 -9.60
N THR A 291 1.72 21.01 -9.84
CA THR A 291 0.69 21.65 -9.01
C THR A 291 0.78 21.18 -7.56
N ASP A 292 0.25 21.96 -6.62
CA ASP A 292 0.23 21.57 -5.21
C ASP A 292 -0.45 20.22 -5.02
N GLU A 293 -1.53 19.96 -5.75
CA GLU A 293 -2.21 18.66 -5.71
C GLU A 293 -1.28 17.50 -6.11
N ILE A 294 -0.46 17.67 -7.17
CA ILE A 294 0.51 16.65 -7.60
C ILE A 294 1.59 16.46 -6.54
N ILE A 295 2.14 17.54 -5.98
CA ILE A 295 3.17 17.48 -4.93
C ILE A 295 2.62 16.77 -3.69
N LYS A 296 1.44 17.17 -3.20
CA LYS A 296 0.75 16.53 -2.08
C LYS A 296 0.47 15.05 -2.36
N GLY A 297 -0.02 14.74 -3.55
CA GLY A 297 -0.30 13.37 -3.99
C GLY A 297 0.94 12.48 -4.03
N LEU A 298 2.10 13.02 -4.42
CA LEU A 298 3.39 12.33 -4.40
C LEU A 298 3.88 12.08 -2.97
N ILE A 299 3.86 13.11 -2.11
CA ILE A 299 4.20 12.99 -0.68
C ILE A 299 3.37 11.87 -0.04
N LEU A 300 2.06 11.93 -0.26
CA LEU A 300 1.12 10.95 0.27
C LEU A 300 1.42 9.52 -0.24
N SER A 301 1.71 9.38 -1.53
CA SER A 301 2.02 8.09 -2.13
C SER A 301 3.30 7.47 -1.54
N LEU A 302 4.34 8.28 -1.32
CA LEU A 302 5.61 7.82 -0.74
C LEU A 302 5.44 7.37 0.70
N LEU A 303 4.71 8.15 1.51
CA LEU A 303 4.53 7.86 2.94
C LEU A 303 3.67 6.63 3.16
N LEU A 304 2.57 6.49 2.42
CA LEU A 304 1.73 5.28 2.51
C LEU A 304 2.45 4.04 1.99
N ALA A 305 3.11 4.14 0.83
CA ALA A 305 3.68 2.96 0.18
C ALA A 305 5.03 2.54 0.76
N GLY A 306 5.79 3.46 1.35
CA GLY A 306 7.17 3.20 1.78
C GLY A 306 7.34 2.92 3.28
N THR A 307 6.39 3.30 4.13
CA THR A 307 6.51 3.14 5.59
C THR A 307 6.23 1.69 6.01
N ASP A 308 4.95 1.29 6.03
CA ASP A 308 4.52 0.01 6.57
C ASP A 308 5.08 -1.19 5.81
N THR A 309 5.17 -1.09 4.49
CA THR A 309 5.67 -2.18 3.63
C THR A 309 7.12 -2.54 3.99
N SER A 310 7.96 -1.53 4.19
CA SER A 310 9.36 -1.70 4.58
C SER A 310 9.47 -2.21 6.02
N ALA A 311 8.71 -1.63 6.95
CA ALA A 311 8.74 -2.01 8.36
C ALA A 311 8.35 -3.49 8.54
N VAL A 312 7.24 -3.92 7.93
CA VAL A 312 6.76 -5.31 7.96
C VAL A 312 7.76 -6.25 7.30
N THR A 313 8.40 -5.84 6.20
CA THR A 313 9.42 -6.67 5.53
C THR A 313 10.62 -6.91 6.44
N ILE A 314 11.11 -5.86 7.11
CA ILE A 314 12.24 -5.97 8.05
C ILE A 314 11.82 -6.80 9.28
N GLU A 315 10.60 -6.63 9.77
CA GLU A 315 10.05 -7.42 10.88
C GLU A 315 10.06 -8.92 10.54
N TRP A 316 9.58 -9.30 9.35
CA TRP A 316 9.62 -10.69 8.89
C TRP A 316 11.05 -11.19 8.68
N ALA A 317 11.97 -10.37 8.17
CA ALA A 317 13.37 -10.75 8.03
C ALA A 317 13.98 -11.09 9.39
N MET A 318 13.78 -10.24 10.40
CA MET A 318 14.24 -10.49 11.77
C MET A 318 13.57 -11.72 12.38
N SER A 319 12.26 -11.90 12.19
CA SER A 319 11.54 -13.07 12.67
C SER A 319 12.09 -14.37 12.04
N ASN A 320 12.36 -14.38 10.73
CA ASN A 320 12.93 -15.54 10.06
C ASN A 320 14.34 -15.85 10.56
N LEU A 321 15.22 -14.84 10.70
CA LEU A 321 16.58 -15.04 11.19
C LEU A 321 16.62 -15.57 12.62
N LEU A 322 15.76 -15.06 13.51
CA LEU A 322 15.69 -15.55 14.90
C LEU A 322 15.14 -16.98 15.00
N ASN A 323 14.34 -17.42 14.03
CA ASN A 323 13.83 -18.79 13.96
C ASN A 323 14.72 -19.76 13.16
N HIS A 324 15.77 -19.26 12.50
CA HIS A 324 16.74 -20.05 11.72
C HIS A 324 18.17 -19.63 12.09
N PRO A 325 18.70 -20.11 13.25
CA PRO A 325 19.99 -19.66 13.78
C PRO A 325 21.18 -19.93 12.84
N ASP A 326 21.12 -21.00 12.06
CA ASP A 326 22.12 -21.33 11.04
C ASP A 326 22.21 -20.25 9.94
N ALA A 327 21.05 -19.74 9.50
CA ALA A 327 20.99 -18.64 8.56
C ALA A 327 21.50 -17.32 9.18
N LEU A 328 21.17 -17.06 10.45
CA LEU A 328 21.68 -15.89 11.17
C LEU A 328 23.21 -15.93 11.31
N GLU A 329 23.79 -17.06 11.71
CA GLU A 329 25.23 -17.21 11.86
C GLU A 329 25.96 -17.11 10.51
N LYS A 330 25.36 -17.66 9.44
CA LYS A 330 25.92 -17.48 8.08
C LYS A 330 25.89 -16.03 7.62
N ALA A 331 24.85 -15.26 7.96
CA ALA A 331 24.79 -13.83 7.66
C ALA A 331 25.85 -13.03 8.43
N ARG A 332 26.09 -13.37 9.70
CA ARG A 332 27.17 -12.78 10.51
C ARG A 332 28.55 -13.11 9.94
N ALA A 333 28.79 -14.37 9.58
CA ALA A 333 30.04 -14.79 8.97
C ALA A 333 30.33 -14.07 7.64
N GLU A 334 29.30 -13.81 6.81
CA GLU A 334 29.46 -12.99 5.61
C GLU A 334 29.86 -11.54 5.95
N LEU A 335 29.19 -10.92 6.93
CA LEU A 335 29.51 -9.56 7.37
C LEU A 335 30.95 -9.45 7.90
N ASP A 336 31.36 -10.37 8.79
CA ASP A 336 32.70 -10.41 9.36
C ASP A 336 33.76 -10.60 8.27
N ALA A 337 33.53 -11.51 7.31
CA ALA A 337 34.47 -11.80 6.24
C ALA A 337 34.64 -10.65 5.24
N GLN A 338 33.56 -9.92 4.94
CA GLN A 338 33.58 -8.85 3.92
C GLN A 338 33.95 -7.48 4.49
N LEU A 339 33.59 -7.21 5.74
CA LEU A 339 33.63 -5.85 6.31
C LEU A 339 34.42 -5.75 7.62
N GLY A 340 34.67 -6.88 8.32
CA GLY A 340 35.24 -6.90 9.66
C GLY A 340 34.31 -6.31 10.73
N GLN A 341 34.86 -6.02 11.91
CA GLN A 341 34.09 -5.58 13.09
C GLN A 341 34.33 -4.11 13.48
N GLU A 342 35.18 -3.38 12.75
CA GLU A 342 35.62 -2.03 13.13
C GLU A 342 34.65 -0.92 12.70
N ARG A 343 33.66 -1.22 11.86
CA ARG A 343 32.73 -0.21 11.32
C ARG A 343 31.33 -0.75 11.09
N ILE A 344 30.38 0.16 11.04
CA ILE A 344 28.99 -0.12 10.65
C ILE A 344 28.92 -0.27 9.12
N VAL A 345 28.02 -1.13 8.65
CA VAL A 345 27.70 -1.33 7.23
C VAL A 345 27.20 -0.03 6.60
N ASP A 346 27.72 0.31 5.43
CA ASP A 346 27.22 1.42 4.59
C ASP A 346 26.59 0.87 3.30
N GLU A 347 25.70 1.64 2.67
CA GLU A 347 24.94 1.19 1.49
C GLU A 347 25.80 0.67 0.31
N PRO A 348 26.97 1.26 -0.03
CA PRO A 348 27.83 0.72 -1.08
C PRO A 348 28.34 -0.71 -0.81
N ASP A 349 28.42 -1.12 0.47
CA ASP A 349 28.87 -2.45 0.87
C ASP A 349 27.86 -3.54 0.53
N ILE A 350 26.57 -3.20 0.37
CA ILE A 350 25.50 -4.17 0.12
C ILE A 350 25.81 -5.05 -1.09
N SER A 351 26.48 -4.49 -2.10
CA SER A 351 26.93 -5.22 -3.30
C SER A 351 27.80 -6.44 -3.02
N LYS A 352 28.53 -6.45 -1.89
CA LYS A 352 29.41 -7.55 -1.44
C LYS A 352 28.69 -8.59 -0.58
N LEU A 353 27.48 -8.28 -0.10
CA LEU A 353 26.73 -9.08 0.87
C LEU A 353 25.65 -9.92 0.16
N HIS A 354 26.08 -10.93 -0.60
CA HIS A 354 25.20 -11.72 -1.45
C HIS A 354 24.22 -12.60 -0.66
N TYR A 355 24.65 -13.14 0.48
CA TYR A 355 23.81 -13.93 1.35
C TYR A 355 22.78 -13.06 2.07
N LEU A 356 23.15 -11.86 2.51
CA LEU A 356 22.19 -10.88 3.04
C LEU A 356 21.13 -10.51 1.99
N GLN A 357 21.52 -10.27 0.73
CA GLN A 357 20.56 -10.03 -0.37
C GLN A 357 19.64 -11.23 -0.61
N SER A 358 20.16 -12.45 -0.45
CA SER A 358 19.36 -13.68 -0.54
C SER A 358 18.34 -13.79 0.59
N ILE A 359 18.70 -13.42 1.83
CA ILE A 359 17.77 -13.35 2.97
C ILE A 359 16.62 -12.38 2.69
N ILE A 360 16.92 -11.20 2.13
CA ILE A 360 15.89 -10.20 1.77
C ILE A 360 14.96 -10.77 0.69
N SER A 361 15.53 -11.38 -0.35
CA SER A 361 14.76 -11.98 -1.45
C SER A 361 13.85 -13.11 -0.96
N GLU A 362 14.36 -13.97 -0.09
CA GLU A 362 13.62 -15.08 0.49
C GLU A 362 12.53 -14.61 1.46
N THR A 363 12.80 -13.54 2.22
CA THR A 363 11.79 -12.89 3.05
C THR A 363 10.63 -12.34 2.21
N LEU A 364 10.93 -11.65 1.10
CA LEU A 364 9.91 -11.14 0.18
C LEU A 364 9.12 -12.28 -0.50
N ARG A 365 9.76 -13.42 -0.76
CA ARG A 365 9.11 -14.61 -1.33
C ARG A 365 8.15 -15.28 -0.35
N LEU A 366 8.56 -15.42 0.92
CA LEU A 366 7.79 -16.10 1.96
C LEU A 366 6.69 -15.21 2.56
N TYR A 367 7.00 -13.93 2.80
CA TYR A 367 6.17 -12.99 3.53
C TYR A 367 6.03 -11.65 2.79
N PRO A 368 5.40 -11.64 1.61
CA PRO A 368 5.16 -10.40 0.89
C PRO A 368 4.25 -9.46 1.70
N ALA A 369 4.69 -8.22 1.94
CA ALA A 369 3.92 -7.23 2.69
C ALA A 369 2.56 -6.91 2.06
N ALA A 370 2.45 -7.02 0.73
CA ALA A 370 1.21 -6.88 -0.03
C ALA A 370 0.91 -8.16 -0.84
N PRO A 371 0.37 -9.22 -0.20
CA PRO A 371 0.24 -10.56 -0.82
C PRO A 371 -0.75 -10.63 -1.99
N MET A 372 -1.56 -9.59 -2.21
CA MET A 372 -2.51 -9.47 -3.34
C MET A 372 -2.16 -8.33 -4.29
N LEU A 373 -1.03 -7.65 -4.07
CA LEU A 373 -0.63 -6.42 -4.76
C LEU A 373 -1.73 -5.33 -4.69
N VAL A 374 -1.59 -4.28 -5.51
CA VAL A 374 -2.62 -3.25 -5.69
C VAL A 374 -3.59 -3.70 -6.78
N PRO A 375 -4.92 -3.57 -6.60
CA PRO A 375 -5.90 -4.00 -7.60
C PRO A 375 -5.76 -3.28 -8.94
N HIS A 376 -5.88 -4.04 -10.02
CA HIS A 376 -5.94 -3.54 -11.40
C HIS A 376 -7.39 -3.49 -11.90
N PHE A 377 -7.66 -2.60 -12.86
CA PHE A 377 -8.96 -2.44 -13.50
C PHE A 377 -8.77 -2.47 -15.02
N ALA A 378 -9.64 -3.18 -15.73
CA ALA A 378 -9.58 -3.24 -17.19
C ALA A 378 -10.26 -2.01 -17.80
N SER A 379 -9.61 -1.34 -18.76
CA SER A 379 -10.24 -0.27 -19.56
C SER A 379 -11.22 -0.82 -20.58
N ASP A 380 -10.91 -2.00 -21.13
CA ASP A 380 -11.61 -2.66 -22.23
C ASP A 380 -11.68 -4.17 -22.01
N ASP A 381 -12.50 -4.84 -22.82
CA ASP A 381 -12.57 -6.30 -22.84
C ASP A 381 -11.24 -6.88 -23.35
N CYS A 382 -10.69 -7.86 -22.61
CA CYS A 382 -9.48 -8.58 -23.02
C CYS A 382 -9.72 -10.10 -23.03
N ILE A 383 -9.20 -10.77 -24.06
CA ILE A 383 -9.29 -12.23 -24.22
C ILE A 383 -7.91 -12.82 -23.94
N ARG A 384 -7.87 -13.94 -23.20
CA ARG A 384 -6.64 -14.71 -23.02
C ARG A 384 -6.29 -15.40 -24.34
N SER A 385 -5.03 -15.32 -24.74
CA SER A 385 -4.49 -16.15 -25.83
C SER A 385 -4.66 -17.62 -25.42
N GLU A 386 -5.38 -18.43 -26.21
CA GLU A 386 -5.41 -19.87 -25.98
C GLU A 386 -3.97 -20.39 -26.01
N VAL A 387 -3.57 -21.09 -24.94
CA VAL A 387 -2.36 -21.91 -25.02
C VAL A 387 -2.77 -23.09 -25.86
N VAL A 388 -2.42 -23.04 -27.15
CA VAL A 388 -2.42 -24.21 -28.03
C VAL A 388 -1.48 -25.21 -27.37
N GLY A 389 -2.07 -26.20 -26.71
CA GLY A 389 -1.37 -27.37 -26.16
C GLY A 389 -1.29 -28.46 -27.19
#